data_AF-A0A0S2I488-F1
#
_entry.id   AF-A0A0S2I488-F1
#
_cell.length_a   1.000
_cell.length_b   1.000
_cell.length_c   1.000
_cell.angle_alpha   90.00
_cell.angle_beta   90.00
_cell.angle_gamma   90.00
#
_symmetry.space_group_name_H-M   'P 1'
#
loop_
_entity.id
_entity.type
_entity.pdbx_description
1 polymer ?
#
loop_
_entity_poly.entity_id
_entity_poly.type
_entity_poly.pdbx_seq_one_letter_code
_entity_poly.pdbx_strand_id
1 'polypeptide(L)'
;MEDFFLGGTADVSYTYNYYKELNNRDKTNQVTIYLPLSIGYGRIEQVQDARQAAYIYDALQKQGKIDAVKSAEELLEFARFISTIKNERFFDFRNKRIYELEELDRYLKENGYIDEQDISYFATLSDLWSYGNTPIRNTGFRAEAFINPDYDLNETLYRGEFDDLYNMRAYVLKTDLKATYEKPINLYWHHYMNVDVYWGTEKSRIRFSNSYLGKYIYPGVYLDLNHGVGYYPNTRTSINAFYGLSMVKHFDKTDLDENTMGIKGQNLTANLGFDLNYYISPQVRLSADLNVYYTVNNAKNEYGEVDYIASDQPYFNYQYPGYQKSRFNYALSASLQYFLF
;
A
#
# COMPACT_ATOMS: atom_id res chain seq x y z
N MET A 1 25.14 -10.74 -7.88
CA MET A 1 23.77 -10.22 -7.77
C MET A 1 23.94 -8.76 -7.40
N GLU A 2 23.50 -7.83 -8.25
CA GLU A 2 23.68 -6.40 -7.97
C GLU A 2 22.71 -6.00 -6.87
N ASP A 3 23.24 -5.70 -5.69
CA ASP A 3 22.42 -5.22 -4.58
C ASP A 3 21.92 -3.80 -4.83
N PHE A 4 22.53 -3.05 -5.75
CA PHE A 4 22.13 -1.70 -6.11
C PHE A 4 21.22 -1.69 -7.35
N PHE A 5 20.26 -0.78 -7.37
CA PHE A 5 19.41 -0.55 -8.52
C PHE A 5 19.08 0.93 -8.70
N LEU A 6 18.78 1.30 -9.95
CA LEU A 6 18.16 2.58 -10.29
C LEU A 6 16.69 2.34 -10.59
N GLY A 7 15.83 3.21 -10.07
CA GLY A 7 14.39 3.14 -10.27
C GLY A 7 13.85 4.46 -10.81
N GLY A 8 12.67 4.38 -11.40
CA GLY A 8 11.93 5.53 -11.89
C GLY A 8 10.78 5.10 -12.75
N THR A 9 9.63 5.74 -12.58
CA THR A 9 8.46 5.51 -13.42
C THR A 9 7.79 6.84 -13.63
N ALA A 10 7.95 7.38 -14.83
CA ALA A 10 7.27 8.60 -15.23
C ALA A 10 5.78 8.32 -15.41
N ASP A 11 4.94 9.12 -14.76
CA ASP A 11 3.49 9.13 -14.96
C ASP A 11 3.07 10.50 -15.52
N VAL A 12 2.22 10.45 -16.54
CA VAL A 12 1.56 11.63 -17.08
C VAL A 12 0.09 11.28 -17.19
N SER A 13 -0.75 12.00 -16.45
CA SER A 13 -2.18 11.78 -16.44
C SER A 13 -2.95 13.04 -16.82
N TYR A 14 -4.05 12.82 -17.53
CA TYR A 14 -5.03 13.85 -17.85
C TYR A 14 -6.41 13.38 -17.41
N THR A 15 -7.07 14.19 -16.58
CA THR A 15 -8.42 13.91 -16.10
C THR A 15 -9.35 15.04 -16.53
N TYR A 16 -10.47 14.68 -17.14
CA TYR A 16 -11.56 15.61 -17.46
C TYR A 16 -12.81 15.21 -16.68
N ASN A 17 -13.33 16.14 -15.87
CA ASN A 17 -14.56 15.97 -15.13
C ASN A 17 -15.60 16.99 -15.61
N TYR A 18 -16.82 16.52 -15.84
CA TYR A 18 -17.96 17.36 -16.15
C TYR A 18 -19.09 17.08 -15.18
N TYR A 19 -19.55 18.14 -14.52
CA TYR A 19 -20.65 18.08 -13.57
C TYR A 19 -21.76 19.03 -14.02
N LYS A 20 -23.02 18.58 -13.90
CA LYS A 20 -24.20 19.38 -14.27
C LYS A 20 -25.29 19.18 -13.23
N GLU A 21 -25.67 20.27 -12.58
CA GLU A 21 -26.90 20.39 -11.80
C GLU A 21 -27.89 21.35 -12.49
N LEU A 22 -29.09 21.48 -11.93
CA LEU A 22 -30.21 22.26 -12.50
C LEU A 22 -29.78 23.66 -13.00
N ASN A 23 -28.91 24.35 -12.25
CA ASN A 23 -28.44 25.71 -12.57
C ASN A 23 -26.92 25.85 -12.76
N ASN A 24 -26.13 24.81 -12.50
CA ASN A 24 -24.66 24.88 -12.51
C ASN A 24 -24.05 23.86 -13.48
N ARG A 25 -23.00 24.26 -14.19
CA ARG A 25 -22.18 23.38 -15.03
C ARG A 25 -20.72 23.60 -14.74
N ASP A 26 -20.06 22.57 -14.23
CA ASP A 26 -18.65 22.65 -13.90
C ASP A 26 -17.84 21.77 -14.85
N LYS A 27 -16.73 22.32 -15.32
CA LYS A 27 -15.74 21.60 -16.14
C LYS A 27 -14.41 21.69 -15.45
N THR A 28 -13.84 20.55 -15.09
CA THR A 28 -12.49 20.48 -14.53
C THR A 28 -11.57 19.73 -15.49
N ASN A 29 -10.45 20.35 -15.82
CA ASN A 29 -9.34 19.75 -16.52
C ASN A 29 -8.18 19.66 -15.54
N GLN A 30 -7.60 18.47 -15.40
CA GLN A 30 -6.42 18.25 -14.58
C GLN A 30 -5.34 17.57 -15.41
N VAL A 31 -4.12 18.09 -15.35
CA VAL A 31 -2.91 17.47 -15.86
C VAL A 31 -1.95 17.28 -14.70
N THR A 32 -1.47 16.06 -14.51
CA THR A 32 -0.46 15.74 -13.50
C THR A 32 0.74 15.10 -14.22
N ILE A 33 1.94 15.59 -13.91
CA ILE A 33 3.21 15.04 -14.40
C ILE A 33 4.05 14.68 -13.19
N TYR A 34 4.37 13.40 -13.05
CA TYR A 34 5.13 12.86 -11.93
C TYR A 34 6.36 12.12 -12.47
N LEU A 35 7.57 12.56 -12.11
CA LEU A 35 8.83 12.01 -12.66
C LEU A 35 9.79 11.52 -11.55
N PRO A 36 9.40 10.53 -10.73
CA PRO A 36 10.24 10.02 -9.66
C PRO A 36 11.48 9.33 -10.24
N LEU A 37 12.62 9.62 -9.65
CA LEU A 37 13.88 8.93 -9.88
C LEU A 37 14.41 8.42 -8.55
N SER A 38 14.94 7.20 -8.53
CA SER A 38 15.47 6.60 -7.31
C SER A 38 16.78 5.85 -7.53
N ILE A 39 17.53 5.75 -6.45
CA ILE A 39 18.64 4.82 -6.29
C ILE A 39 18.40 4.02 -5.02
N GLY A 40 18.62 2.72 -5.08
CA GLY A 40 18.34 1.85 -3.95
C GLY A 40 19.35 0.72 -3.79
N TYR A 41 19.25 0.08 -2.62
CA TYR A 41 20.03 -1.07 -2.20
C TYR A 41 19.11 -2.15 -1.61
N GLY A 42 19.41 -3.40 -1.93
CA GLY A 42 18.72 -4.57 -1.41
C GLY A 42 17.46 -4.96 -2.18
N ARG A 43 16.76 -5.99 -1.69
CA ARG A 43 15.58 -6.57 -2.33
C ARG A 43 14.63 -7.19 -1.30
N ILE A 44 13.35 -7.17 -1.65
CA ILE A 44 12.30 -7.95 -0.99
C ILE A 44 11.90 -9.09 -1.91
N GLU A 45 11.95 -10.32 -1.41
CA GLU A 45 11.62 -11.53 -2.16
C GLU A 45 10.40 -12.23 -1.57
N GLN A 46 9.57 -12.80 -2.41
CA GLN A 46 8.46 -13.65 -1.96
C GLN A 46 9.00 -15.05 -1.61
N VAL A 47 8.63 -15.58 -0.45
CA VAL A 47 9.07 -16.90 0.06
C VAL A 47 7.92 -17.90 0.21
N GLN A 48 6.79 -17.59 -0.38
CA GLN A 48 5.55 -18.36 -0.32
C GLN A 48 5.68 -19.78 -0.91
N ASP A 49 6.51 -19.95 -1.94
CA ASP A 49 6.80 -21.26 -2.54
C ASP A 49 7.59 -22.18 -1.59
N ALA A 50 8.57 -21.61 -0.87
CA ALA A 50 9.32 -22.35 0.16
C ALA A 50 8.41 -22.76 1.33
N ARG A 51 7.48 -21.90 1.72
CA ARG A 51 6.48 -22.22 2.74
C ARG A 51 5.52 -23.32 2.26
N GLN A 52 5.11 -23.28 0.99
CA GLN A 52 4.26 -24.32 0.42
C GLN A 52 4.97 -25.67 0.34
N ALA A 53 6.25 -25.70 -0.05
CA ALA A 53 7.08 -26.91 0.00
C ALA A 53 7.09 -27.51 1.41
N ALA A 54 7.33 -26.68 2.43
CA ALA A 54 7.33 -27.10 3.82
C ALA A 54 5.96 -27.64 4.29
N TYR A 55 4.85 -27.03 3.87
CA TYR A 55 3.52 -27.53 4.21
C TYR A 55 3.19 -28.87 3.53
N ILE A 56 3.55 -29.03 2.25
CA ILE A 56 3.37 -30.30 1.53
C ILE A 56 4.17 -31.40 2.25
N TYR A 57 5.45 -31.13 2.56
CA TYR A 57 6.30 -32.07 3.27
C TYR A 57 5.73 -32.46 4.65
N ASP A 58 5.41 -31.48 5.50
CA ASP A 58 4.88 -31.70 6.85
C ASP A 58 3.56 -32.48 6.83
N ALA A 59 2.66 -32.18 5.88
CA ALA A 59 1.39 -32.89 5.76
C ALA A 59 1.54 -34.34 5.31
N LEU A 60 2.40 -34.61 4.32
CA LEU A 60 2.66 -35.97 3.85
C LEU A 60 3.41 -36.79 4.91
N GLN A 61 4.36 -36.18 5.63
CA GLN A 61 5.05 -36.83 6.75
C GLN A 61 4.07 -37.22 7.86
N LYS A 62 3.14 -36.33 8.24
CA LYS A 62 2.09 -36.62 9.24
C LYS A 62 1.15 -37.76 8.83
N GLN A 63 1.01 -38.01 7.53
CA GLN A 63 0.23 -39.14 7.00
C GLN A 63 1.04 -40.43 6.91
N GLY A 64 2.31 -40.42 7.31
CA GLY A 64 3.20 -41.57 7.16
C GLY A 64 3.48 -41.90 5.70
N LYS A 65 3.39 -40.91 4.80
CA LYS A 65 3.66 -41.08 3.36
C LYS A 65 5.11 -40.79 3.00
N ILE A 66 5.89 -40.22 3.92
CA ILE A 66 7.31 -39.93 3.77
C ILE A 66 8.07 -40.70 4.84
N ASP A 67 8.90 -41.66 4.44
CA ASP A 67 9.69 -42.49 5.35
C ASP A 67 11.05 -41.88 5.70
N ALA A 68 11.53 -40.89 4.93
CA ALA A 68 12.84 -40.26 5.11
C ALA A 68 12.75 -38.82 5.67
N VAL A 69 13.55 -38.55 6.71
CA VAL A 69 13.83 -37.17 7.15
C VAL A 69 14.64 -36.48 6.06
N LYS A 70 14.07 -35.45 5.44
CA LYS A 70 14.74 -34.67 4.38
C LYS A 70 15.62 -33.59 5.00
N SER A 71 16.77 -33.37 4.39
CA SER A 71 17.68 -32.27 4.74
C SER A 71 17.07 -30.92 4.38
N ALA A 72 17.61 -29.85 4.96
CA ALA A 72 17.20 -28.48 4.62
C ALA A 72 17.50 -28.15 3.14
N GLU A 73 18.59 -28.71 2.61
CA GLU A 73 19.00 -28.60 1.22
C GLU A 73 17.98 -29.26 0.28
N GLU A 74 17.55 -30.48 0.58
CA GLU A 74 16.51 -31.18 -0.21
C GLU A 74 15.17 -30.41 -0.21
N LEU A 75 14.77 -29.84 0.94
CA LEU A 75 13.57 -29.00 1.03
C LEU A 75 13.70 -27.69 0.24
N LEU A 76 14.91 -27.12 0.19
CA LEU A 76 15.18 -25.93 -0.61
C LEU A 76 15.15 -26.25 -2.11
N GLU A 77 15.66 -27.42 -2.52
CA GLU A 77 15.53 -27.90 -3.90
C GLU A 77 14.06 -28.12 -4.28
N PHE A 78 13.26 -28.69 -3.39
CA PHE A 78 11.83 -28.83 -3.60
C PHE A 78 11.13 -27.47 -3.74
N ALA A 79 11.48 -26.50 -2.91
CA ALA A 79 10.98 -25.12 -3.03
C ALA A 79 11.34 -24.48 -4.40
N ARG A 80 12.57 -24.67 -4.87
CA ARG A 80 13.02 -24.17 -6.19
C ARG A 80 12.28 -24.85 -7.33
N PHE A 81 12.01 -26.15 -7.20
CA PHE A 81 11.20 -26.89 -8.17
C PHE A 81 9.78 -26.32 -8.25
N ILE A 82 9.12 -26.10 -7.09
CA ILE A 82 7.81 -25.44 -7.01
C ILE A 82 7.83 -24.08 -7.72
N SER A 83 8.82 -23.25 -7.43
CA SER A 83 8.96 -21.93 -8.09
C SER A 83 9.13 -22.05 -9.60
N THR A 84 9.86 -23.06 -10.08
CA THR A 84 10.05 -23.30 -11.53
C THR A 84 8.72 -23.60 -12.20
N ILE A 85 8.00 -24.63 -11.75
CA ILE A 85 6.76 -25.09 -12.41
C ILE A 85 5.64 -24.04 -12.33
N LYS A 86 5.58 -23.24 -11.26
CA LYS A 86 4.58 -22.15 -11.14
C LYS A 86 4.83 -20.98 -12.08
N ASN A 87 6.09 -20.70 -12.39
CA ASN A 87 6.47 -19.60 -13.27
C ASN A 87 6.36 -19.95 -14.75
N GLU A 88 6.04 -21.21 -15.07
CA GLU A 88 5.70 -21.59 -16.43
C GLU A 88 4.39 -20.93 -16.90
N ARG A 89 4.41 -20.49 -18.16
CA ARG A 89 3.32 -19.74 -18.78
C ARG A 89 2.36 -20.71 -19.47
N PHE A 90 1.09 -20.61 -19.09
CA PHE A 90 0.00 -21.37 -19.70
C PHE A 90 -1.14 -20.41 -20.05
N PHE A 91 -1.81 -20.65 -21.17
CA PHE A 91 -3.00 -19.90 -21.57
C PHE A 91 -4.28 -20.39 -20.87
N ASP A 92 -4.38 -21.68 -20.57
CA ASP A 92 -5.52 -22.28 -19.86
C ASP A 92 -5.09 -22.70 -18.44
N PHE A 93 -5.79 -22.18 -17.43
CA PHE A 93 -5.50 -22.45 -16.01
C PHE A 93 -5.73 -23.92 -15.62
N ARG A 94 -6.62 -24.64 -16.31
CA ARG A 94 -6.89 -26.06 -16.05
C ARG A 94 -5.73 -26.91 -16.54
N ASN A 95 -5.21 -26.60 -17.73
CA ASN A 95 -4.04 -27.28 -18.27
C ASN A 95 -2.81 -27.00 -17.42
N LYS A 96 -2.63 -25.76 -16.97
CA LYS A 96 -1.59 -25.39 -15.99
C LYS A 96 -1.70 -26.27 -14.74
N ARG A 97 -2.89 -26.36 -14.17
CA ARG A 97 -3.12 -27.11 -12.93
C ARG A 97 -2.83 -28.60 -13.08
N ILE A 98 -3.23 -29.21 -14.20
CA ILE A 98 -2.94 -30.62 -14.48
C ILE A 98 -1.43 -30.83 -14.59
N TYR A 99 -0.75 -30.02 -15.41
CA TYR A 99 0.70 -30.07 -15.58
C TYR A 99 1.45 -29.93 -14.25
N GLU A 100 1.12 -28.91 -13.44
CA GLU A 100 1.78 -28.68 -12.15
C GLU A 100 1.62 -29.86 -11.19
N LEU A 101 0.42 -30.46 -11.12
CA LEU A 101 0.18 -31.63 -10.27
C LEU A 101 0.91 -32.87 -10.77
N GLU A 102 1.00 -33.10 -12.09
CA GLU A 102 1.75 -34.20 -12.69
C GLU A 102 3.26 -34.06 -12.44
N GLU A 103 3.81 -32.86 -12.57
CA GLU A 103 5.22 -32.59 -12.31
C GLU A 103 5.56 -32.71 -10.82
N LEU A 104 4.70 -32.24 -9.92
CA LEU A 104 4.86 -32.45 -8.47
C LEU A 104 4.87 -33.94 -8.12
N ASP A 105 3.90 -34.69 -8.65
CA ASP A 105 3.81 -36.11 -8.41
C ASP A 105 5.05 -36.85 -8.90
N ARG A 106 5.56 -36.49 -10.09
CA ARG A 106 6.82 -37.04 -10.62
C ARG A 106 8.00 -36.70 -9.71
N TYR A 107 8.17 -35.43 -9.34
CA TYR A 107 9.27 -34.99 -8.49
C TYR A 107 9.28 -35.70 -7.14
N LEU A 108 8.12 -35.83 -6.49
CA LEU A 108 8.01 -36.48 -5.19
C LEU A 108 8.38 -37.97 -5.26
N LYS A 109 8.03 -38.68 -6.34
CA LYS A 109 8.43 -40.08 -6.54
C LYS A 109 9.93 -40.22 -6.82
N GLU A 110 10.42 -39.47 -7.79
CA GLU A 110 11.82 -39.59 -8.26
C GLU A 110 12.83 -39.22 -7.18
N ASN A 111 12.47 -38.32 -6.27
CA ASN A 111 13.33 -37.89 -5.17
C ASN A 111 13.05 -38.63 -3.86
N GLY A 112 12.26 -39.72 -3.89
CA GLY A 112 11.98 -40.57 -2.72
C GLY A 112 11.32 -39.81 -1.58
N TYR A 113 10.37 -38.92 -1.90
CA TYR A 113 9.51 -38.30 -0.90
C TYR A 113 8.31 -39.19 -0.57
N ILE A 114 7.86 -40.05 -1.47
CA ILE A 114 6.68 -40.90 -1.27
C ILE A 114 6.90 -42.34 -1.70
N ASP A 115 6.34 -43.27 -0.93
CA ASP A 115 6.39 -44.72 -1.23
C ASP A 115 5.02 -45.29 -1.62
N GLU A 116 3.92 -44.62 -1.24
CA GLU A 116 2.56 -45.06 -1.51
C GLU A 116 1.70 -43.93 -2.10
N GLN A 117 1.05 -44.21 -3.23
CA GLN A 117 0.08 -43.32 -3.88
C GLN A 117 -1.33 -43.81 -3.59
N ASP A 118 -2.10 -43.01 -2.84
CA ASP A 118 -3.51 -43.25 -2.60
C ASP A 118 -4.33 -41.96 -2.75
N ILE A 119 -5.63 -42.08 -2.55
CA ILE A 119 -6.53 -40.93 -2.63
C ILE A 119 -6.24 -39.88 -1.55
N SER A 120 -5.69 -40.28 -0.39
CA SER A 120 -5.31 -39.36 0.68
C SER A 120 -4.14 -38.48 0.27
N TYR A 121 -3.11 -39.10 -0.31
CA TYR A 121 -1.95 -38.41 -0.90
C TYR A 121 -2.40 -37.39 -1.94
N PHE A 122 -3.18 -37.82 -2.94
CA PHE A 122 -3.62 -36.93 -4.01
C PHE A 122 -4.49 -35.78 -3.50
N ALA A 123 -5.45 -36.06 -2.60
CA ALA A 123 -6.31 -35.03 -2.01
C ALA A 123 -5.49 -33.99 -1.22
N THR A 124 -4.49 -34.44 -0.47
CA THR A 124 -3.61 -33.58 0.32
C THR A 124 -2.72 -32.71 -0.56
N LEU A 125 -2.08 -33.31 -1.56
CA LEU A 125 -1.25 -32.59 -2.52
C LEU A 125 -2.08 -31.54 -3.26
N SER A 126 -3.28 -31.90 -3.72
CA SER A 126 -4.16 -30.98 -4.43
C SER A 126 -4.63 -29.82 -3.53
N ASP A 127 -5.05 -30.07 -2.28
CA ASP A 127 -5.48 -28.99 -1.36
C ASP A 127 -4.31 -28.02 -1.07
N LEU A 128 -3.14 -28.55 -0.72
CA LEU A 128 -1.98 -27.71 -0.43
C LEU A 128 -1.40 -27.03 -1.67
N TRP A 129 -1.50 -27.64 -2.85
CA TRP A 129 -1.12 -26.96 -4.09
C TRP A 129 -2.01 -25.75 -4.38
N SER A 130 -3.32 -25.87 -4.10
CA SER A 130 -4.30 -24.78 -4.30
C SER A 130 -4.20 -23.67 -3.26
N TYR A 131 -3.99 -24.00 -1.99
CA TYR A 131 -4.16 -23.05 -0.88
C TYR A 131 -2.88 -22.79 -0.08
N GLY A 132 -1.86 -23.64 -0.22
CA GLY A 132 -0.61 -23.58 0.53
C GLY A 132 0.25 -22.36 0.27
N ASN A 133 0.01 -21.67 -0.85
CA ASN A 133 0.73 -20.46 -1.23
C ASN A 133 0.16 -19.17 -0.61
N THR A 134 -0.77 -19.28 0.34
CA THR A 134 -1.43 -18.12 0.95
C THR A 134 -1.24 -18.07 2.46
N PRO A 135 -1.16 -16.88 3.07
CA PRO A 135 -0.96 -15.58 2.42
C PRO A 135 0.46 -15.39 1.85
N ILE A 136 0.62 -14.33 1.04
CA ILE A 136 1.94 -13.89 0.53
C ILE A 136 2.85 -13.57 1.72
N ARG A 137 4.09 -14.05 1.64
CA ARG A 137 5.12 -13.83 2.66
C ARG A 137 6.38 -13.34 1.96
N ASN A 138 6.98 -12.31 2.53
CA ASN A 138 8.15 -11.66 1.97
C ASN A 138 9.37 -11.91 2.87
N THR A 139 10.57 -11.69 2.35
CA THR A 139 11.80 -11.65 3.11
C THR A 139 12.76 -10.65 2.50
N GLY A 140 13.60 -10.03 3.33
CA GLY A 140 14.71 -9.21 2.89
C GLY A 140 14.65 -7.78 3.41
N PHE A 141 15.48 -6.94 2.82
CA PHE A 141 15.62 -5.55 3.17
C PHE A 141 15.83 -4.75 1.90
N ARG A 142 15.15 -3.61 1.79
CA ARG A 142 15.30 -2.67 0.67
C ARG A 142 15.32 -1.26 1.22
N ALA A 143 16.33 -0.49 0.84
CA ALA A 143 16.43 0.94 1.14
C ALA A 143 16.56 1.73 -0.16
N GLU A 144 15.86 2.85 -0.26
CA GLU A 144 15.78 3.65 -1.48
C GLU A 144 15.78 5.13 -1.15
N ALA A 145 16.47 5.91 -1.99
CA ALA A 145 16.42 7.36 -1.96
C ALA A 145 15.79 7.86 -3.26
N PHE A 146 14.84 8.78 -3.16
CA PHE A 146 14.08 9.30 -4.29
C PHE A 146 14.24 10.82 -4.43
N ILE A 147 14.14 11.27 -5.68
CA ILE A 147 13.78 12.64 -6.03
C ILE A 147 12.50 12.61 -6.86
N ASN A 148 11.49 13.33 -6.38
CA ASN A 148 10.12 13.32 -6.89
C ASN A 148 9.70 14.73 -7.31
N PRO A 149 10.14 15.19 -8.49
CA PRO A 149 9.56 16.36 -9.12
C PRO A 149 8.15 16.01 -9.63
N ASP A 150 7.22 16.92 -9.36
CA ASP A 150 5.83 16.79 -9.71
C ASP A 150 5.25 18.15 -10.13
N TYR A 151 4.36 18.11 -11.11
CA TYR A 151 3.67 19.29 -11.63
C TYR A 151 2.19 19.00 -11.86
N ASP A 152 1.36 19.78 -11.20
CA ASP A 152 -0.08 19.74 -11.30
C ASP A 152 -0.63 21.03 -11.91
N LEU A 153 -1.45 20.88 -12.95
CA LEU A 153 -2.28 21.94 -13.51
C LEU A 153 -3.74 21.54 -13.35
N ASN A 154 -4.52 22.37 -12.66
CA ASN A 154 -5.95 22.18 -12.50
C ASN A 154 -6.68 23.44 -12.96
N GLU A 155 -7.58 23.28 -13.92
CA GLU A 155 -8.44 24.35 -14.43
C GLU A 155 -9.90 23.95 -14.27
N THR A 156 -10.61 24.67 -13.41
CA THR A 156 -12.05 24.47 -13.20
C THR A 156 -12.81 25.70 -13.69
N LEU A 157 -13.72 25.50 -14.62
CA LEU A 157 -14.68 26.50 -15.08
C LEU A 157 -16.03 26.20 -14.44
N TYR A 158 -16.48 27.10 -13.57
CA TYR A 158 -17.81 27.10 -12.97
C TYR A 158 -18.73 27.96 -13.84
N ARG A 159 -19.82 27.39 -14.35
CA ARG A 159 -20.83 28.14 -15.12
C ARG A 159 -22.16 28.14 -14.37
N GLY A 160 -22.49 29.28 -13.77
CA GLY A 160 -23.77 29.55 -13.09
C GLY A 160 -24.40 30.83 -13.60
N GLU A 161 -24.88 31.70 -12.70
CA GLU A 161 -25.35 33.05 -13.03
C GLU A 161 -24.19 33.95 -13.51
N PHE A 162 -22.98 33.68 -13.04
CA PHE A 162 -21.72 34.22 -13.53
C PHE A 162 -20.77 33.07 -13.92
N ASP A 163 -19.98 33.27 -14.98
CA ASP A 163 -18.95 32.33 -15.40
C ASP A 163 -17.65 32.64 -14.64
N ASP A 164 -17.21 31.73 -13.77
CA ASP A 164 -15.99 31.86 -12.98
C ASP A 164 -14.94 30.83 -13.37
N LEU A 165 -13.72 31.30 -13.64
CA LEU A 165 -12.57 30.45 -13.93
C LEU A 165 -11.65 30.36 -12.71
N TYR A 166 -11.50 29.16 -12.17
CA TYR A 166 -10.49 28.80 -11.18
C TYR A 166 -9.30 28.13 -11.86
N ASN A 167 -8.09 28.64 -11.64
CA ASN A 167 -6.84 28.07 -12.15
C ASN A 167 -5.87 27.85 -11.01
N MET A 168 -5.39 26.61 -10.85
CA MET A 168 -4.33 26.25 -9.94
C MET A 168 -3.17 25.62 -10.70
N ARG A 169 -1.95 26.09 -10.40
CA ARG A 169 -0.71 25.45 -10.86
C ARG A 169 0.13 25.15 -9.64
N ALA A 170 0.51 23.89 -9.44
CA ALA A 170 1.38 23.48 -8.36
C ALA A 170 2.65 22.82 -8.91
N TYR A 171 3.78 23.17 -8.31
CA TYR A 171 5.07 22.53 -8.54
C TYR A 171 5.51 21.95 -7.21
N VAL A 172 5.80 20.66 -7.21
CA VAL A 172 6.26 19.93 -6.05
C VAL A 172 7.66 19.42 -6.33
N LEU A 173 8.57 19.68 -5.40
CA LEU A 173 9.88 19.02 -5.38
C LEU A 173 10.04 18.38 -4.01
N LYS A 174 9.94 17.05 -3.99
CA LYS A 174 10.13 16.22 -2.80
C LYS A 174 11.32 15.31 -3.00
N THR A 175 11.98 14.99 -1.91
CA THR A 175 12.98 13.93 -1.83
C THR A 175 12.59 13.03 -0.68
N ASP A 176 12.78 11.73 -0.82
CA ASP A 176 12.40 10.79 0.20
C ASP A 176 13.41 9.66 0.40
N LEU A 177 13.35 9.06 1.58
CA LEU A 177 14.10 7.88 1.97
C LEU A 177 13.10 6.82 2.42
N LYS A 178 13.11 5.67 1.75
CA LYS A 178 12.26 4.52 2.08
C LYS A 178 13.11 3.36 2.55
N ALA A 179 12.65 2.68 3.59
CA ALA A 179 13.22 1.43 4.06
C ALA A 179 12.10 0.41 4.30
N THR A 180 12.17 -0.72 3.61
CA THR A 180 11.29 -1.87 3.79
C THR A 180 12.10 -3.03 4.34
N TYR A 181 11.58 -3.69 5.37
CA TYR A 181 12.15 -4.86 5.98
C TYR A 181 11.07 -5.92 6.20
N GLU A 182 11.31 -7.13 5.73
CA GLU A 182 10.40 -8.25 5.80
C GLU A 182 11.18 -9.46 6.31
N LYS A 183 10.67 -10.18 7.31
CA LYS A 183 11.35 -11.35 7.85
C LYS A 183 10.37 -12.41 8.36
N PRO A 184 10.33 -13.59 7.71
CA PRO A 184 9.74 -14.79 8.29
C PRO A 184 10.59 -15.25 9.47
N ILE A 185 10.00 -15.35 10.66
CA ILE A 185 10.69 -15.88 11.84
C ILE A 185 10.63 -17.41 11.82
N ASN A 186 9.48 -17.96 11.44
CA ASN A 186 9.22 -19.37 11.17
C ASN A 186 7.99 -19.51 10.27
N LEU A 187 7.49 -20.74 10.07
CA LEU A 187 6.28 -21.02 9.26
C LEU A 187 5.04 -20.26 9.74
N TYR A 188 4.98 -19.91 11.03
CA TYR A 188 3.82 -19.29 11.66
C TYR A 188 3.98 -17.79 11.85
N TRP A 189 5.17 -17.28 12.13
CA TRP A 189 5.38 -15.87 12.50
C TRP A 189 6.10 -15.07 11.43
N HIS A 190 5.59 -13.86 11.16
CA HIS A 190 6.13 -12.89 10.21
C HIS A 190 6.29 -11.54 10.87
N HIS A 191 7.35 -10.83 10.52
CA HIS A 191 7.58 -9.45 10.91
C HIS A 191 7.79 -8.60 9.67
N TYR A 192 7.17 -7.42 9.63
CA TYR A 192 7.41 -6.44 8.59
C TYR A 192 7.52 -5.03 9.16
N MET A 193 8.30 -4.19 8.50
CA MET A 193 8.45 -2.78 8.80
C MET A 193 8.66 -1.98 7.52
N ASN A 194 7.96 -0.86 7.41
CA ASN A 194 8.11 0.12 6.36
C ASN A 194 8.33 1.49 7.02
N VAL A 195 9.34 2.21 6.58
CA VAL A 195 9.62 3.58 7.01
C VAL A 195 9.81 4.41 5.75
N ASP A 196 9.08 5.52 5.67
CA ASP A 196 9.19 6.53 4.61
C ASP A 196 9.40 7.88 5.27
N VAL A 197 10.48 8.57 4.89
CA VAL A 197 10.76 9.94 5.33
C VAL A 197 10.92 10.79 4.11
N TYR A 198 10.01 11.74 3.92
CA TYR A 198 10.11 12.69 2.82
C TYR A 198 10.15 14.13 3.30
N TRP A 199 10.87 14.94 2.55
CA TRP A 199 10.94 16.37 2.78
C TRP A 199 10.92 17.07 1.43
N GLY A 200 10.38 18.28 1.42
CA GLY A 200 10.21 18.97 0.16
C GLY A 200 9.50 20.28 0.29
N THR A 201 9.16 20.84 -0.86
CA THR A 201 8.39 22.06 -0.97
C THR A 201 7.39 21.89 -2.10
N GLU A 202 6.15 22.21 -1.79
CA GLU A 202 5.12 22.49 -2.76
C GLU A 202 4.98 24.00 -2.94
N LYS A 203 4.87 24.45 -4.19
CA LYS A 203 4.57 25.83 -4.54
C LYS A 203 3.36 25.85 -5.44
N SER A 204 2.29 26.52 -5.04
CA SER A 204 1.11 26.68 -5.89
C SER A 204 0.77 28.15 -6.16
N ARG A 205 0.13 28.39 -7.30
CA ARG A 205 -0.42 29.69 -7.69
C ARG A 205 -1.88 29.50 -8.03
N ILE A 206 -2.73 30.34 -7.43
CA ILE A 206 -4.18 30.27 -7.60
C ILE A 206 -4.68 31.56 -8.24
N ARG A 207 -5.56 31.43 -9.24
CA ARG A 207 -6.28 32.54 -9.88
C ARG A 207 -7.76 32.23 -9.89
N PHE A 208 -8.58 33.26 -9.67
CA PHE A 208 -10.04 33.18 -9.74
C PHE A 208 -10.59 34.35 -10.55
N SER A 209 -11.39 34.07 -11.57
CA SER A 209 -12.06 35.07 -12.43
C SER A 209 -11.11 36.19 -12.88
N ASN A 210 -9.94 35.81 -13.40
CA ASN A 210 -8.82 36.66 -13.84
C ASN A 210 -8.08 37.48 -12.75
N SER A 211 -8.49 37.39 -11.48
CA SER A 211 -7.78 37.99 -10.35
C SER A 211 -6.80 37.00 -9.72
N TYR A 212 -5.60 37.47 -9.36
CA TYR A 212 -4.60 36.67 -8.66
C TYR A 212 -4.97 36.58 -7.18
N LEU A 213 -5.20 35.36 -6.69
CA LEU A 213 -5.60 35.14 -5.29
C LEU A 213 -4.40 34.99 -4.36
N GLY A 214 -3.27 34.50 -4.86
CA GLY A 214 -2.07 34.33 -4.04
C GLY A 214 -1.16 33.19 -4.50
N LYS A 215 -0.01 33.13 -3.83
CA LYS A 215 0.99 32.06 -3.99
C LYS A 215 1.14 31.35 -2.66
N TYR A 216 1.13 30.03 -2.70
CA TYR A 216 1.31 29.20 -1.54
C TYR A 216 2.65 28.50 -1.59
N ILE A 217 3.31 28.38 -0.44
CA ILE A 217 4.56 27.62 -0.30
C ILE A 217 4.48 26.78 0.96
N TYR A 218 4.60 25.45 0.80
CA TYR A 218 4.49 24.49 1.89
C TYR A 218 5.76 23.65 1.99
N PRO A 219 6.82 24.15 2.64
CA PRO A 219 7.93 23.28 2.99
C PRO A 219 7.53 22.36 4.15
N GLY A 220 7.94 21.11 4.11
CA GLY A 220 7.62 20.19 5.20
C GLY A 220 8.54 18.97 5.25
N VAL A 221 8.49 18.31 6.41
CA VAL A 221 9.05 16.98 6.66
C VAL A 221 7.91 16.07 7.08
N TYR A 222 7.96 14.86 6.57
CA TYR A 222 6.94 13.84 6.73
C TYR A 222 7.63 12.54 7.10
N LEU A 223 7.03 11.80 8.02
CA LEU A 223 7.47 10.49 8.46
C LEU A 223 6.25 9.58 8.45
N ASP A 224 6.33 8.48 7.72
CA ASP A 224 5.36 7.40 7.74
C ASP A 224 6.07 6.11 8.14
N LEU A 225 5.69 5.57 9.29
CA LEU A 225 6.18 4.30 9.81
C LEU A 225 5.00 3.34 9.90
N ASN A 226 5.20 2.12 9.43
CA ASN A 226 4.25 1.03 9.58
C ASN A 226 5.01 -0.24 9.96
N HIS A 227 4.64 -0.86 11.07
CA HIS A 227 5.26 -2.09 11.54
C HIS A 227 4.18 -3.08 11.95
N GLY A 228 4.36 -4.34 11.61
CA GLY A 228 3.42 -5.37 11.98
C GLY A 228 4.04 -6.74 12.21
N VAL A 229 3.25 -7.55 12.91
CA VAL A 229 3.53 -8.95 13.19
C VAL A 229 2.33 -9.78 12.74
N GLY A 230 2.59 -10.80 11.93
CA GLY A 230 1.60 -11.74 11.47
C GLY A 230 1.80 -13.13 12.07
N TYR A 231 0.71 -13.78 12.47
CA TYR A 231 0.63 -15.17 12.91
C TYR A 231 -0.27 -15.98 11.97
N TYR A 232 0.27 -17.06 11.41
CA TYR A 232 -0.32 -17.87 10.35
C TYR A 232 -0.24 -19.35 10.74
N PRO A 233 -1.11 -19.82 11.65
CA PRO A 233 -1.03 -21.19 12.17
C PRO A 233 -1.20 -22.26 11.09
N ASN A 234 -1.90 -21.93 10.00
CA ASN A 234 -2.11 -22.79 8.85
C ASN A 234 -2.37 -21.93 7.58
N THR A 235 -2.74 -22.58 6.48
CA THR A 235 -3.01 -21.96 5.17
C THR A 235 -4.34 -21.19 5.12
N ARG A 236 -5.21 -21.35 6.13
CA ARG A 236 -6.58 -20.83 6.20
C ARG A 236 -6.81 -19.92 7.41
N THR A 237 -5.77 -19.50 8.10
CA THR A 237 -5.90 -18.61 9.26
C THR A 237 -4.76 -17.62 9.26
N SER A 238 -5.10 -16.34 9.37
CA SER A 238 -4.14 -15.25 9.49
C SER A 238 -4.59 -14.30 10.58
N ILE A 239 -3.67 -13.95 11.46
CA ILE A 239 -3.86 -12.91 12.47
C ILE A 239 -2.74 -11.91 12.27
N ASN A 240 -3.06 -10.64 12.06
CA ASN A 240 -2.06 -9.59 11.96
C ASN A 240 -2.33 -8.54 13.03
N ALA A 241 -1.28 -8.08 13.68
CA ALA A 241 -1.32 -6.91 14.52
C ALA A 241 -0.30 -5.91 13.98
N PHE A 242 -0.68 -4.65 13.88
CA PHE A 242 0.20 -3.62 13.34
C PHE A 242 0.04 -2.31 14.09
N TYR A 243 1.06 -1.49 14.02
CA TYR A 243 0.98 -0.10 14.41
C TYR A 243 1.57 0.77 13.31
N GLY A 244 0.95 1.92 13.11
CA GLY A 244 1.43 2.94 12.20
C GLY A 244 1.59 4.28 12.90
N LEU A 245 2.51 5.08 12.38
CA LEU A 245 2.79 6.43 12.82
C LEU A 245 3.00 7.29 11.58
N SER A 246 2.12 8.27 11.36
CA SER A 246 2.27 9.30 10.35
C SER A 246 2.49 10.63 11.06
N MET A 247 3.54 11.35 10.69
CA MET A 247 3.84 12.68 11.22
C MET A 247 4.10 13.62 10.05
N VAL A 248 3.48 14.79 10.11
CA VAL A 248 3.73 15.88 9.17
C VAL A 248 4.13 17.10 9.97
N LYS A 249 5.17 17.80 9.52
CA LYS A 249 5.55 19.11 10.05
C LYS A 249 5.80 20.07 8.91
N HIS A 250 5.00 21.11 8.83
CA HIS A 250 5.18 22.23 7.91
C HIS A 250 5.98 23.35 8.56
N PHE A 251 6.89 23.94 7.80
CA PHE A 251 7.65 25.10 8.23
C PHE A 251 7.06 26.36 7.63
N ASP A 252 7.07 27.43 8.42
CA ASP A 252 6.54 28.71 7.98
C ASP A 252 7.47 29.39 6.95
N LYS A 253 6.88 30.09 5.99
CA LYS A 253 7.57 30.86 4.93
C LYS A 253 6.83 32.15 4.56
N THR A 254 5.92 32.63 5.39
CA THR A 254 5.16 33.89 5.20
C THR A 254 6.06 35.13 5.10
N ASP A 255 7.26 35.11 5.68
CA ASP A 255 8.20 36.25 5.70
C ASP A 255 8.84 36.61 4.32
N LEU A 256 8.39 36.02 3.21
CA LEU A 256 9.06 36.17 1.90
C LEU A 256 8.44 37.22 0.96
N ASP A 257 7.15 37.54 1.07
CA ASP A 257 6.40 38.51 0.22
C ASP A 257 4.95 38.68 0.75
N GLU A 258 4.37 39.88 0.65
CA GLU A 258 3.00 40.22 1.12
C GLU A 258 1.90 39.33 0.48
N ASN A 259 2.19 38.75 -0.69
CA ASN A 259 1.27 37.88 -1.41
C ASN A 259 1.60 36.37 -1.31
N THR A 260 2.47 35.98 -0.37
CA THR A 260 2.84 34.58 -0.14
C THR A 260 2.23 34.04 1.14
N MET A 261 1.45 32.98 1.03
CA MET A 261 0.87 32.26 2.15
C MET A 261 1.71 31.02 2.49
N GLY A 262 2.07 30.87 3.77
CA GLY A 262 2.70 29.68 4.33
C GLY A 262 1.73 28.94 5.26
N ILE A 263 2.01 27.66 5.53
CA ILE A 263 1.33 26.90 6.60
C ILE A 263 2.39 26.51 7.63
N LYS A 264 2.07 26.75 8.89
CA LYS A 264 2.87 26.29 10.02
C LYS A 264 2.05 25.35 10.87
N GLY A 265 2.52 24.11 11.00
CA GLY A 265 1.78 23.16 11.79
C GLY A 265 2.43 21.80 11.86
N GLN A 266 1.91 20.99 12.77
CA GLN A 266 2.24 19.59 12.87
C GLN A 266 0.98 18.75 12.99
N ASN A 267 0.96 17.63 12.29
CA ASN A 267 0.00 16.55 12.47
C ASN A 267 0.76 15.31 12.93
N LEU A 268 0.20 14.60 13.89
CA LEU A 268 0.66 13.27 14.29
C LEU A 268 -0.56 12.37 14.29
N THR A 269 -0.51 11.28 13.53
CA THR A 269 -1.51 10.23 13.55
C THR A 269 -0.83 8.93 13.92
N ALA A 270 -1.28 8.30 15.00
CA ALA A 270 -0.88 6.96 15.37
C ALA A 270 -2.07 6.02 15.17
N ASN A 271 -1.82 4.82 14.69
CA ASN A 271 -2.85 3.78 14.63
C ASN A 271 -2.33 2.46 15.19
N LEU A 272 -3.25 1.72 15.80
CA LEU A 272 -3.07 0.33 16.18
C LEU A 272 -4.15 -0.48 15.46
N GLY A 273 -3.73 -1.49 14.72
CA GLY A 273 -4.62 -2.31 13.92
C GLY A 273 -4.51 -3.79 14.22
N PHE A 274 -5.60 -4.50 14.00
CA PHE A 274 -5.70 -5.95 14.15
C PHE A 274 -6.58 -6.52 13.04
N ASP A 275 -6.06 -7.50 12.30
CA ASP A 275 -6.79 -8.22 11.25
C ASP A 275 -6.85 -9.71 11.58
N LEU A 276 -8.03 -10.30 11.48
CA LEU A 276 -8.27 -11.73 11.63
C LEU A 276 -8.96 -12.25 10.38
N ASN A 277 -8.41 -13.31 9.79
CA ASN A 277 -9.13 -14.18 8.86
C ASN A 277 -9.09 -15.60 9.39
N TYR A 278 -10.25 -16.22 9.49
CA TYR A 278 -10.42 -17.59 9.98
C TYR A 278 -11.47 -18.32 9.16
N TYR A 279 -11.08 -19.39 8.47
CA TYR A 279 -12.03 -20.25 7.78
C TYR A 279 -12.65 -21.24 8.76
N ILE A 280 -13.95 -21.11 8.97
CA ILE A 280 -14.76 -22.05 9.76
C ILE A 280 -15.00 -23.33 8.95
N SER A 281 -15.18 -23.18 7.64
CA SER A 281 -15.24 -24.28 6.66
C SER A 281 -14.58 -23.83 5.35
N PRO A 282 -14.38 -24.72 4.36
CA PRO A 282 -13.90 -24.31 3.04
C PRO A 282 -14.74 -23.20 2.39
N GLN A 283 -16.05 -23.16 2.67
CA GLN A 283 -16.97 -22.15 2.12
C GLN A 283 -17.22 -20.96 3.05
N VAL A 284 -16.95 -21.08 4.35
CA VAL A 284 -17.31 -20.05 5.35
C VAL A 284 -16.05 -19.44 5.95
N ARG A 285 -15.87 -18.13 5.77
CA ARG A 285 -14.78 -17.36 6.37
C ARG A 285 -15.31 -16.26 7.28
N LEU A 286 -14.79 -16.23 8.50
CA LEU A 286 -14.88 -15.07 9.39
C LEU A 286 -13.71 -14.12 9.10
N SER A 287 -14.03 -12.86 8.86
CA SER A 287 -13.07 -11.77 8.73
C SER A 287 -13.40 -10.67 9.74
N ALA A 288 -12.42 -10.24 10.53
CA ALA A 288 -12.58 -9.14 11.48
C ALA A 288 -11.40 -8.18 11.37
N ASP A 289 -11.69 -6.89 11.42
CA ASP A 289 -10.72 -5.80 11.40
C ASP A 289 -11.03 -4.86 12.56
N LEU A 290 -10.01 -4.47 13.30
CA LEU A 290 -10.08 -3.40 14.29
C LEU A 290 -8.97 -2.42 13.99
N ASN A 291 -9.31 -1.16 13.81
CA ASN A 291 -8.35 -0.08 13.71
C ASN A 291 -8.68 1.03 14.71
N VAL A 292 -7.71 1.35 15.55
CA VAL A 292 -7.79 2.44 16.54
C VAL A 292 -6.85 3.54 16.09
N TYR A 293 -7.35 4.77 15.98
CA TYR A 293 -6.61 5.93 15.53
C TYR A 293 -6.57 7.01 16.61
N TYR A 294 -5.42 7.61 16.78
CA TYR A 294 -5.24 8.81 17.57
C TYR A 294 -4.53 9.87 16.73
N THR A 295 -5.19 11.00 16.53
CA THR A 295 -4.64 12.12 15.75
C THR A 295 -4.50 13.34 16.65
N VAL A 296 -3.35 13.99 16.58
CA VAL A 296 -3.09 15.29 17.21
C VAL A 296 -2.75 16.29 16.11
N ASN A 297 -3.47 17.41 16.12
CA ASN A 297 -3.28 18.53 15.21
C ASN A 297 -2.84 19.75 16.00
N ASN A 298 -1.67 20.27 15.66
CA ASN A 298 -1.18 21.56 16.13
C ASN A 298 -0.83 22.39 14.88
N ALA A 299 -1.85 22.79 14.13
CA ALA A 299 -1.70 23.75 13.04
C ALA A 299 -2.16 25.12 13.50
N LYS A 300 -1.34 26.14 13.26
CA LYS A 300 -1.78 27.53 13.30
C LYS A 300 -1.85 27.97 11.85
N ASN A 301 -3.06 28.14 11.34
CA ASN A 301 -3.20 28.88 10.10
C ASN A 301 -2.98 30.35 10.46
N GLU A 302 -1.77 30.85 10.24
CA GLU A 302 -1.53 32.28 10.21
C GLU A 302 -2.10 32.78 8.89
N TYR A 303 -3.43 32.90 8.84
CA TYR A 303 -4.04 33.78 7.85
C TYR A 303 -3.58 35.18 8.26
N GLY A 304 -2.61 35.73 7.54
CA GLY A 304 -2.57 37.18 7.42
C GLY A 304 -3.95 37.61 6.99
N GLU A 305 -4.49 38.66 7.60
CA GLU A 305 -5.55 39.45 6.98
C GLU A 305 -4.99 39.95 5.65
N VAL A 306 -5.06 39.10 4.62
CA VAL A 306 -5.01 39.57 3.26
C VAL A 306 -6.33 40.31 3.16
N ASP A 307 -6.27 41.63 3.24
CA ASP A 307 -7.36 42.49 2.80
C ASP A 307 -7.72 42.00 1.40
N TYR A 308 -8.76 41.17 1.33
CA TYR A 308 -9.45 40.90 0.11
C TYR A 308 -9.88 42.28 -0.35
N ILE A 309 -9.21 42.82 -1.37
CA ILE A 309 -9.79 43.89 -2.17
C ILE A 309 -10.97 43.24 -2.87
N ALA A 310 -12.06 43.11 -2.13
CA ALA A 310 -13.32 42.62 -2.58
C ALA A 310 -13.89 43.68 -3.52
N SER A 311 -13.91 43.39 -4.81
CA SER A 311 -14.98 43.94 -5.64
C SER A 311 -16.28 43.25 -5.21
N ASP A 312 -16.98 43.84 -4.25
CA ASP A 312 -18.43 43.75 -4.03
C ASP A 312 -19.08 42.34 -4.03
N GLN A 313 -18.42 41.32 -3.48
CA GLN A 313 -19.05 40.01 -3.26
C GLN A 313 -19.20 39.71 -1.76
N PRO A 314 -20.43 39.49 -1.25
CA PRO A 314 -20.69 39.26 0.16
C PRO A 314 -20.29 37.84 0.58
N TYR A 315 -19.30 37.75 1.46
CA TYR A 315 -19.05 36.66 2.42
C TYR A 315 -18.86 35.23 1.87
N PHE A 316 -17.62 34.85 1.59
CA PHE A 316 -17.13 33.48 1.81
C PHE A 316 -16.21 33.43 3.03
N ASN A 317 -16.81 33.54 4.22
CA ASN A 317 -16.14 33.09 5.43
C ASN A 317 -16.11 31.56 5.40
N TYR A 318 -15.06 30.97 4.84
CA TYR A 318 -14.74 29.57 5.10
C TYR A 318 -14.34 29.44 6.57
N GLN A 319 -15.33 29.36 7.46
CA GLN A 319 -15.11 28.75 8.76
C GLN A 319 -14.87 27.26 8.51
N TYR A 320 -13.59 26.89 8.39
CA TYR A 320 -13.21 25.49 8.47
C TYR A 320 -13.79 24.93 9.78
N PRO A 321 -14.59 23.85 9.73
CA PRO A 321 -15.22 23.27 10.92
C PRO A 321 -14.15 22.98 11.97
N GLY A 322 -14.43 23.39 13.21
CA GLY A 322 -13.47 23.56 14.30
C GLY A 322 -12.29 22.58 14.30
N TYR A 323 -11.07 23.12 14.18
CA TYR A 323 -9.83 22.38 14.30
C TYR A 323 -9.79 21.68 15.68
N GLN A 324 -10.12 20.38 15.71
CA GLN A 324 -9.96 19.59 16.93
C GLN A 324 -8.47 19.34 17.15
N LYS A 325 -7.94 19.91 18.24
CA LYS A 325 -6.53 19.77 18.65
C LYS A 325 -6.10 18.30 18.78
N SER A 326 -7.02 17.43 19.20
CA SER A 326 -6.81 15.99 19.21
C SER A 326 -8.13 15.27 18.93
N ARG A 327 -8.04 14.13 18.27
CA ARG A 327 -9.18 13.27 17.94
C ARG A 327 -8.79 11.82 18.17
N PHE A 328 -9.65 11.09 18.89
CA PHE A 328 -9.57 9.64 19.04
C PHE A 328 -10.71 9.03 18.23
N ASN A 329 -10.41 8.04 17.39
CA ASN A 329 -11.41 7.29 16.64
C ASN A 329 -11.09 5.79 16.72
N TYR A 330 -12.12 4.96 16.61
CA TYR A 330 -11.96 3.53 16.40
C TYR A 330 -12.95 3.07 15.34
N ALA A 331 -12.55 2.09 14.55
CA ALA A 331 -13.38 1.39 13.59
C ALA A 331 -13.23 -0.10 13.84
N LEU A 332 -14.35 -0.77 14.07
CA LEU A 332 -14.43 -2.23 14.19
C LEU A 332 -15.36 -2.73 13.08
N SER A 333 -14.86 -3.62 12.24
CA SER A 333 -15.67 -4.33 11.26
C SER A 333 -15.53 -5.84 11.48
N ALA A 334 -16.64 -6.55 11.33
CA ALA A 334 -16.66 -8.01 11.34
C ALA A 334 -17.63 -8.47 10.26
N SER A 335 -17.21 -9.45 9.47
CA SER A 335 -18.01 -10.01 8.39
C SER A 335 -17.88 -11.53 8.34
N LEU A 336 -18.98 -12.17 7.97
CA LEU A 336 -19.01 -13.58 7.65
C LEU A 336 -19.24 -13.70 6.15
N GLN A 337 -18.31 -14.33 5.44
CA GLN A 337 -18.37 -14.51 4.00
C GLN A 337 -18.64 -15.97 3.68
N TYR A 338 -19.60 -16.22 2.78
CA TYR A 338 -19.92 -17.54 2.25
C TYR A 338 -19.61 -17.59 0.76
N PHE A 339 -18.77 -18.53 0.34
CA PHE A 339 -18.39 -18.73 -1.05
C PHE A 339 -19.29 -19.78 -1.70
N LEU A 340 -20.11 -19.35 -2.67
CA LEU A 340 -20.82 -20.24 -3.58
C LEU A 340 -19.85 -20.66 -4.68
N PHE A 341 -19.67 -21.97 -4.86
CA PHE A 341 -18.75 -22.55 -5.83
C PHE A 341 -19.09 -22.18 -7.27
#